data_AF-A0A5C5X526-F1
#
_entry.id   AF-A0A5C5X526-F1
#
_cell.length_a   1.000
_cell.length_b   1.000
_cell.length_c   1.000
_cell.angle_alpha   90.00
_cell.angle_beta   90.00
_cell.angle_gamma   90.00
#
_symmetry.space_group_name_H-M   'P 1'
#
loop_
_entity.id
_entity.type
_entity.pdbx_description
1 polymer ?
#
loop_
_entity_poly.entity_id
_entity_poly.type
_entity_poly.pdbx_seq_one_letter_code
_entity_poly.pdbx_strand_id
1 'polypeptide(L)'
;MARNSNFSLLSNGLSWKSTQYRTAIAVTFVLFSGTFCPELRGESISLKESYLSEHAFSCQAQIQTVGSVVTAKSQTEKDRLPLKAEAGFQFLEKLLPPAGRDAFALRSLRIFSRADLVTDVNDYRTESTLPADTRKIVAAGRREGVQNYPLSGNLTRDSLDLLELPGDPLAVIGLLPETDQEIGDSWTPPDWAIQMLTGIEAVKTSDFECKLSEANRISAKISLSGTVEGERLGAKTKVEVKGTVIYDRRTSHVAQTRVIYVILADIGTVNPGMDVKVTSNLVRKVASSQDEITPELLQSIGFEPDPSQLKLTFTVPEWGLQLSHLRDWHLFQTVASGSNPVSILRLVEHGSLVSQCNVSPLPPAAPGERIPLEQFENDIQSSLGDKFQEFGEREEIETGDDRKIYRVVANGQYEVKGASASAQIPMSWIYYLVVNPQGRQFSFVFSIEPTLLEQLESKDLDLVQSLRFTQPLSPTPR
;
A
#
# COMPACT_ATOMS: atom_id res chain seq x y z
N MET A 1 28.49 39.76 16.42
CA MET A 1 29.94 39.99 16.66
C MET A 1 30.53 38.68 17.15
N ALA A 2 30.87 37.75 16.27
CA ALA A 2 32.18 37.62 15.62
C ALA A 2 33.33 37.31 16.61
N ARG A 3 33.70 36.02 16.69
CA ARG A 3 35.11 35.62 16.52
C ARG A 3 35.23 34.15 16.13
N ASN A 4 35.78 33.98 14.93
CA ASN A 4 36.28 32.75 14.34
C ASN A 4 37.44 32.17 15.15
N SER A 5 37.56 30.85 15.18
CA SER A 5 38.84 30.15 15.21
C SER A 5 38.80 28.95 14.27
N ASN A 6 39.64 29.03 13.23
CA ASN A 6 39.95 27.96 12.30
C ASN A 6 40.68 26.81 13.02
N PHE A 7 40.35 25.56 12.68
CA PHE A 7 41.29 24.45 12.77
C PHE A 7 41.09 23.53 11.56
N SER A 8 42.16 23.32 10.80
CA SER A 8 42.22 22.44 9.64
C SER A 8 42.88 21.10 10.00
N LEU A 9 42.28 20.03 9.47
CA LEU A 9 42.89 18.77 9.01
C LEU A 9 43.66 17.91 10.03
N LEU A 10 43.04 16.78 10.38
CA LEU A 10 43.67 15.47 10.21
C LEU A 10 42.64 14.47 9.69
N SER A 11 42.82 14.12 8.42
CA SER A 11 42.25 12.95 7.77
C SER A 11 42.69 11.68 8.49
N ASN A 12 41.74 10.83 8.88
CA ASN A 12 41.98 9.40 8.95
C ASN A 12 40.71 8.69 8.48
N GLY A 13 40.91 7.93 7.40
CA GLY A 13 39.85 7.25 6.69
C GLY A 13 39.31 6.08 7.49
N LEU A 14 38.00 5.94 7.44
CA LEU A 14 37.36 4.63 7.40
C LEU A 14 36.39 4.66 6.22
N SER A 15 36.89 4.26 5.06
CA SER A 15 36.00 3.90 3.96
C SER A 15 35.28 2.62 4.40
N TRP A 16 34.02 2.74 4.80
CA TRP A 16 33.13 1.59 4.80
C TRP A 16 32.88 1.23 3.34
N LYS A 17 33.70 0.30 2.83
CA LYS A 17 33.35 -0.45 1.63
C LYS A 17 32.13 -1.29 1.99
N SER A 18 30.93 -0.75 1.76
CA SER A 18 29.77 -1.62 1.58
C SER A 18 30.05 -2.44 0.34
N THR A 19 30.38 -3.71 0.55
CA THR A 19 30.46 -4.70 -0.51
C THR A 19 29.07 -4.80 -1.11
N GLN A 20 28.82 -4.01 -2.16
CA GLN A 20 27.67 -4.18 -3.03
C GLN A 20 27.80 -5.57 -3.67
N TYR A 21 27.20 -6.57 -3.05
CA TYR A 21 26.79 -7.77 -3.76
C TYR A 21 25.63 -7.35 -4.68
N ARG A 22 25.98 -6.75 -5.81
CA ARG A 22 25.13 -6.75 -7.00
C ARG A 22 25.09 -8.19 -7.47
N THR A 23 24.23 -9.00 -6.86
CA THR A 23 23.80 -10.26 -7.45
C THR A 23 22.98 -9.85 -8.67
N ALA A 24 23.65 -9.69 -9.80
CA ALA A 24 23.00 -9.62 -11.09
C ALA A 24 22.33 -10.97 -11.31
N ILE A 25 21.09 -11.11 -10.83
CA ILE A 25 20.23 -12.22 -11.22
C ILE A 25 19.88 -11.93 -12.68
N ALA A 26 20.64 -12.55 -13.58
CA ALA A 26 20.30 -12.60 -14.97
C ALA A 26 18.92 -13.26 -15.08
N VAL A 27 17.88 -12.46 -15.34
CA VAL A 27 16.64 -12.97 -15.88
C VAL A 27 17.00 -13.48 -17.27
N THR A 28 17.28 -14.77 -17.39
CA THR A 28 17.46 -15.42 -18.68
C THR A 28 16.12 -15.36 -19.40
N PHE A 29 15.96 -14.35 -20.26
CA PHE A 29 14.96 -14.38 -21.32
C PHE A 29 15.27 -15.62 -22.15
N VAL A 30 14.47 -16.68 -21.96
CA VAL A 30 14.44 -17.76 -22.94
C VAL A 30 13.75 -17.17 -24.15
N LEU A 31 14.54 -16.63 -25.08
CA LEU A 31 14.13 -16.49 -26.45
C LEU A 31 13.80 -17.91 -26.92
N PHE A 32 12.51 -18.24 -27.02
CA PHE A 32 12.06 -19.38 -27.78
C PHE A 32 12.43 -19.11 -29.25
N SER A 33 13.66 -19.42 -29.64
CA SER A 33 14.03 -19.59 -31.05
C SER A 33 13.45 -20.92 -31.51
N GLY A 34 12.13 -20.96 -31.65
CA GLY A 34 11.42 -22.07 -32.26
C GLY A 34 11.64 -22.03 -33.76
N THR A 35 12.26 -23.07 -34.29
CA THR A 35 12.12 -23.47 -35.69
C THR A 35 10.62 -23.47 -36.04
N PHE A 36 10.25 -22.63 -37.02
CA PHE A 36 8.86 -22.41 -37.43
C PHE A 36 8.19 -23.72 -37.88
N CYS A 37 7.23 -24.19 -37.08
CA CYS A 37 6.18 -25.11 -37.51
C CYS A 37 5.00 -24.30 -38.07
N PRO A 38 4.16 -24.84 -38.95
CA PRO A 38 3.17 -24.07 -39.70
C PRO A 38 2.17 -23.36 -38.79
N GLU A 39 1.82 -22.12 -39.15
CA GLU A 39 0.74 -21.32 -38.54
C GLU A 39 -0.59 -22.08 -38.59
N LEU A 40 -1.27 -22.17 -37.45
CA LEU A 40 -2.62 -22.73 -37.33
C LEU A 40 -3.63 -21.61 -37.62
N ARG A 41 -3.93 -21.34 -38.89
CA ARG A 41 -5.02 -20.42 -39.25
C ARG A 41 -6.37 -21.16 -39.20
N GLY A 42 -7.36 -20.59 -38.51
CA GLY A 42 -8.72 -21.13 -38.38
C GLY A 42 -8.93 -22.17 -37.27
N GLU A 43 -7.94 -22.39 -36.39
CA GLU A 43 -8.13 -23.18 -35.17
C GLU A 43 -8.61 -22.25 -34.04
N SER A 44 -9.74 -22.58 -33.42
CA SER A 44 -10.22 -21.88 -32.24
C SER A 44 -9.46 -22.35 -30.99
N ILE A 45 -8.95 -21.39 -30.22
CA ILE A 45 -8.02 -21.61 -29.11
C ILE A 45 -8.69 -21.18 -27.80
N SER A 46 -8.87 -22.13 -26.89
CA SER A 46 -9.30 -21.85 -25.51
C SER A 46 -8.15 -21.24 -24.70
N LEU A 47 -8.37 -20.03 -24.18
CA LEU A 47 -7.46 -19.28 -23.33
C LEU A 47 -8.06 -19.18 -21.93
N LYS A 48 -7.97 -20.25 -21.13
CA LYS A 48 -8.62 -20.35 -19.82
C LYS A 48 -7.70 -20.99 -18.79
N GLU A 49 -7.45 -20.27 -17.70
CA GLU A 49 -6.71 -20.80 -16.57
C GLU A 49 -7.70 -21.25 -15.47
N SER A 50 -7.60 -22.51 -15.03
CA SER A 50 -8.54 -23.10 -14.07
C SER A 50 -7.93 -23.25 -12.69
N TYR A 51 -8.69 -22.88 -11.65
CA TYR A 51 -8.31 -23.13 -10.25
C TYR A 51 -8.24 -24.62 -9.90
N LEU A 52 -8.88 -25.48 -10.71
CA LEU A 52 -8.81 -26.94 -10.58
C LEU A 52 -7.47 -27.52 -11.06
N SER A 53 -6.59 -26.70 -11.64
CA SER A 53 -5.25 -27.14 -11.99
C SER A 53 -4.52 -27.67 -10.76
N GLU A 54 -3.90 -28.84 -10.87
CA GLU A 54 -3.07 -29.42 -9.81
C GLU A 54 -1.73 -28.69 -9.67
N HIS A 55 -1.34 -27.89 -10.67
CA HIS A 55 -0.08 -27.16 -10.66
C HIS A 55 -0.09 -26.01 -9.64
N ALA A 56 1.04 -25.84 -8.96
CA ALA A 56 1.48 -24.55 -8.44
C ALA A 56 2.51 -23.96 -9.40
N PHE A 57 2.68 -22.65 -9.36
CA PHE A 57 3.57 -21.92 -10.26
C PHE A 57 4.68 -21.22 -9.48
N SER A 58 5.93 -21.44 -9.88
CA SER A 58 7.04 -20.59 -9.47
C SER A 58 6.99 -19.32 -10.30
N CYS A 59 6.83 -18.19 -9.61
CA CYS A 59 6.65 -16.88 -10.19
C CYS A 59 7.89 -16.02 -9.91
N GLN A 60 8.35 -15.31 -10.93
CA GLN A 60 9.39 -14.30 -10.81
C GLN A 60 8.92 -13.02 -11.50
N ALA A 61 8.89 -11.91 -10.77
CA ALA A 61 8.55 -10.61 -11.32
C ALA A 61 9.68 -9.59 -11.10
N GLN A 62 9.89 -8.75 -12.10
CA GLN A 62 10.77 -7.58 -12.02
C GLN A 62 10.01 -6.36 -12.50
N ILE A 63 9.95 -5.34 -11.64
CA ILE A 63 9.27 -4.09 -11.91
C ILE A 63 10.28 -2.95 -11.86
N GLN A 64 10.16 -2.04 -12.82
CA GLN A 64 10.95 -0.83 -12.91
C GLN A 64 10.02 0.37 -13.08
N THR A 65 10.21 1.37 -12.25
CA THR A 65 9.46 2.63 -12.30
C THR A 65 10.45 3.76 -12.54
N VAL A 66 10.13 4.64 -13.48
CA VAL A 66 10.88 5.88 -13.75
C VAL A 66 9.91 7.01 -13.98
N GLY A 67 10.25 8.22 -13.51
CA GLY A 67 9.41 9.39 -13.73
C GLY A 67 9.63 10.46 -12.67
N SER A 68 8.55 11.03 -12.17
CA SER A 68 8.60 12.04 -11.11
C SER A 68 7.45 11.91 -10.12
N VAL A 69 7.76 12.20 -8.86
CA VAL A 69 6.78 12.55 -7.84
C VAL A 69 6.49 14.04 -7.95
N VAL A 70 5.22 14.41 -7.90
CA VAL A 70 4.76 15.79 -8.02
C VAL A 70 4.22 16.25 -6.68
N THR A 71 4.83 17.29 -6.10
CA THR A 71 4.41 17.85 -4.81
C THR A 71 3.96 19.30 -4.97
N ALA A 72 3.18 19.80 -4.03
CA ALA A 72 2.81 21.21 -3.99
C ALA A 72 3.94 22.01 -3.32
N LYS A 73 4.50 22.99 -4.04
CA LYS A 73 5.46 23.96 -3.48
C LYS A 73 4.74 25.20 -2.96
N SER A 74 3.62 25.57 -3.59
CA SER A 74 2.65 26.55 -3.14
C SER A 74 1.25 26.18 -3.65
N GLN A 75 0.23 27.00 -3.41
CA GLN A 75 -1.12 26.77 -3.94
C GLN A 75 -1.17 26.68 -5.48
N THR A 76 -0.21 27.28 -6.19
CA THR A 76 -0.18 27.33 -7.66
C THR A 76 1.06 26.69 -8.28
N GLU A 77 2.15 26.53 -7.53
CA GLU A 77 3.41 25.99 -8.03
C GLU A 77 3.59 24.53 -7.60
N LYS A 78 3.87 23.66 -8.57
CA LYS A 78 4.18 22.24 -8.35
C LYS A 78 5.70 22.04 -8.47
N ASP A 79 6.26 21.23 -7.58
CA ASP A 79 7.63 20.72 -7.71
C ASP A 79 7.61 19.30 -8.28
N ARG A 80 8.67 18.92 -8.99
CA ARG A 80 8.81 17.62 -9.63
C ARG A 80 10.12 16.99 -9.20
N LEU A 81 10.02 15.95 -8.40
CA LEU A 81 11.16 15.22 -7.86
C LEU A 81 11.37 13.95 -8.70
N PRO A 82 12.50 13.82 -9.42
CA PRO A 82 12.89 12.58 -10.08
C PRO A 82 12.68 11.35 -9.21
N LEU A 83 12.02 10.35 -9.78
CA LEU A 83 11.72 9.06 -9.15
C LEU A 83 12.31 7.93 -9.98
N LYS A 84 13.00 7.01 -9.31
CA LYS A 84 13.36 5.69 -9.82
C LYS A 84 13.00 4.66 -8.77
N ALA A 85 12.42 3.55 -9.19
CA ALA A 85 12.19 2.44 -8.28
C ALA A 85 12.39 1.10 -8.99
N GLU A 86 12.88 0.12 -8.25
CA GLU A 86 13.05 -1.25 -8.72
C GLU A 86 12.50 -2.21 -7.68
N ALA A 87 11.57 -3.08 -8.10
CA ALA A 87 11.04 -4.12 -7.26
C ALA A 87 11.29 -5.50 -7.86
N GLY A 88 11.55 -6.47 -6.99
CA GLY A 88 11.83 -7.86 -7.35
C GLY A 88 11.02 -8.82 -6.49
N PHE A 89 10.34 -9.75 -7.14
CA PHE A 89 9.48 -10.74 -6.48
C PHE A 89 9.85 -12.15 -6.91
N GLN A 90 9.83 -13.06 -5.95
CA GLN A 90 9.85 -14.50 -6.17
C GLN A 90 8.86 -15.15 -5.22
N PHE A 91 7.91 -15.91 -5.76
CA PHE A 91 6.90 -16.57 -4.97
C PHE A 91 6.40 -17.85 -5.64
N LEU A 92 5.96 -18.79 -4.81
CA LEU A 92 5.16 -19.92 -5.24
C LEU A 92 3.69 -19.49 -5.22
N GLU A 93 2.95 -19.76 -6.30
CA GLU A 93 1.53 -19.41 -6.43
C GLU A 93 0.67 -20.64 -6.64
N LYS A 94 -0.45 -20.72 -5.93
CA LYS A 94 -1.51 -21.70 -6.16
C LYS A 94 -2.85 -21.00 -6.23
N LEU A 95 -3.57 -21.20 -7.33
CA LEU A 95 -4.94 -20.72 -7.45
C LEU A 95 -5.83 -21.39 -6.41
N LEU A 96 -6.72 -20.61 -5.81
CA LEU A 96 -7.67 -21.05 -4.80
C LEU A 96 -9.08 -21.16 -5.39
N PRO A 97 -9.97 -21.95 -4.77
CA PRO A 97 -11.38 -21.93 -5.12
C PRO A 97 -11.98 -20.51 -5.09
N PRO A 98 -12.89 -20.19 -6.02
CA PRO A 98 -13.51 -18.87 -6.10
C PRO A 98 -14.34 -18.58 -4.85
N ALA A 99 -14.30 -17.33 -4.36
CA ALA A 99 -15.17 -16.86 -3.28
C ALA A 99 -16.45 -16.18 -3.80
N GLY A 100 -16.53 -15.92 -5.10
CA GLY A 100 -17.65 -15.26 -5.73
C GLY A 100 -17.57 -15.31 -7.26
N ARG A 101 -18.08 -14.26 -7.90
CA ARG A 101 -18.02 -14.06 -9.36
C ARG A 101 -17.03 -12.97 -9.72
N ASP A 102 -16.71 -12.84 -11.01
CA ASP A 102 -15.88 -11.76 -11.54
C ASP A 102 -14.54 -11.66 -10.79
N ALA A 103 -14.15 -10.46 -10.33
CA ALA A 103 -12.93 -10.27 -9.55
C ALA A 103 -12.87 -11.17 -8.30
N PHE A 104 -14.00 -11.40 -7.63
CA PHE A 104 -14.08 -12.25 -6.43
C PHE A 104 -13.87 -13.75 -6.71
N ALA A 105 -13.96 -14.16 -7.98
CA ALA A 105 -13.62 -15.52 -8.40
C ALA A 105 -12.11 -15.77 -8.45
N LEU A 106 -11.30 -14.70 -8.54
CA LEU A 106 -9.86 -14.77 -8.74
C LEU A 106 -9.14 -14.70 -7.40
N ARG A 107 -8.58 -15.83 -6.96
CA ARG A 107 -7.87 -15.92 -5.69
C ARG A 107 -6.65 -16.82 -5.81
N SER A 108 -5.58 -16.50 -5.09
CA SER A 108 -4.41 -17.36 -4.98
C SER A 108 -3.74 -17.29 -3.61
N LEU A 109 -3.12 -18.39 -3.22
CA LEU A 109 -2.13 -18.43 -2.16
C LEU A 109 -0.76 -18.14 -2.78
N ARG A 110 -0.02 -17.21 -2.18
CA ARG A 110 1.33 -16.84 -2.57
C ARG A 110 2.28 -17.03 -1.39
N ILE A 111 3.33 -17.79 -1.59
CA ILE A 111 4.41 -17.97 -0.60
C ILE A 111 5.65 -17.29 -1.15
N PHE A 112 5.96 -16.11 -0.63
CA PHE A 112 7.07 -15.28 -1.09
C PHE A 112 8.39 -15.78 -0.52
N SER A 113 9.36 -16.09 -1.38
CA SER A 113 10.76 -16.24 -0.99
C SER A 113 11.50 -14.90 -1.06
N ARG A 114 11.01 -13.98 -1.91
CA ARG A 114 11.53 -12.63 -2.10
C ARG A 114 10.42 -11.65 -2.44
N ALA A 115 10.43 -10.49 -1.80
CA ALA A 115 9.68 -9.32 -2.20
C ALA A 115 10.44 -8.11 -1.64
N ASP A 116 11.10 -7.36 -2.51
CA ASP A 116 11.88 -6.18 -2.15
C ASP A 116 11.59 -5.04 -3.12
N LEU A 117 11.65 -3.81 -2.61
CA LEU A 117 11.53 -2.57 -3.36
C LEU A 117 12.64 -1.61 -2.93
N VAL A 118 13.32 -1.04 -3.90
CA VAL A 118 14.22 0.09 -3.72
C VAL A 118 13.60 1.28 -4.43
N THR A 119 13.52 2.42 -3.74
CA THR A 119 13.01 3.67 -4.31
C THR A 119 14.02 4.79 -4.08
N ASP A 120 14.37 5.51 -5.13
CA ASP A 120 15.17 6.72 -5.10
C ASP A 120 14.28 7.90 -5.53
N VAL A 121 14.05 8.86 -4.64
CA VAL A 121 13.39 10.14 -4.93
C VAL A 121 14.39 11.27 -4.71
N ASN A 122 14.80 11.94 -5.78
CA ASN A 122 16.01 12.77 -5.77
C ASN A 122 17.21 12.01 -5.17
N ASP A 123 17.75 12.51 -4.06
CA ASP A 123 18.92 11.98 -3.37
C ASP A 123 18.51 11.13 -2.14
N TYR A 124 17.21 10.90 -1.93
CA TYR A 124 16.69 10.09 -0.83
C TYR A 124 16.35 8.69 -1.32
N ARG A 125 17.04 7.71 -0.73
CA ARG A 125 16.84 6.28 -1.00
C ARG A 125 16.09 5.62 0.14
N THR A 126 15.07 4.85 -0.20
CA THR A 126 14.34 3.98 0.73
C THR A 126 14.33 2.55 0.22
N GLU A 127 14.26 1.61 1.16
CA GLU A 127 14.23 0.18 0.87
C GLU A 127 13.11 -0.46 1.70
N SER A 128 12.35 -1.36 1.09
CA SER A 128 11.27 -2.12 1.73
C SER A 128 11.42 -3.59 1.36
N THR A 129 11.23 -4.47 2.33
CA THR A 129 11.26 -5.93 2.15
C THR A 129 10.12 -6.55 2.93
N LEU A 130 9.46 -7.54 2.33
CA LEU A 130 8.38 -8.27 3.01
C LEU A 130 8.94 -9.09 4.19
N PRO A 131 8.48 -8.83 5.43
CA PRO A 131 8.94 -9.54 6.62
C PRO A 131 8.71 -11.05 6.55
N ALA A 132 9.60 -11.83 7.16
CA ALA A 132 9.58 -13.29 7.04
C ALA A 132 8.32 -13.95 7.60
N ASP A 133 7.73 -13.36 8.64
CA ASP A 133 6.52 -13.83 9.33
C ASP A 133 5.22 -13.54 8.58
N THR A 134 5.26 -12.74 7.51
CA THR A 134 4.10 -12.34 6.70
C THR A 134 4.20 -12.77 5.23
N ARG A 135 5.08 -13.72 4.90
CA ARG A 135 5.34 -14.17 3.50
C ARG A 135 4.27 -15.07 2.89
N LYS A 136 3.36 -15.62 3.69
CA LYS A 136 2.22 -16.42 3.21
C LYS A 136 1.03 -15.49 3.03
N ILE A 137 0.84 -15.04 1.79
CA ILE A 137 -0.16 -14.04 1.41
C ILE A 137 -1.28 -14.73 0.64
N VAL A 138 -2.53 -14.41 0.98
CA VAL A 138 -3.65 -14.64 0.08
C VAL A 138 -3.84 -13.37 -0.75
N ALA A 139 -3.84 -13.55 -2.07
CA ALA A 139 -4.22 -12.53 -3.02
C ALA A 139 -5.65 -12.82 -3.48
N ALA A 140 -6.54 -11.83 -3.36
CA ALA A 140 -7.94 -11.95 -3.76
C ALA A 140 -8.33 -10.77 -4.66
N GLY A 141 -8.96 -11.05 -5.78
CA GLY A 141 -9.44 -10.02 -6.68
C GLY A 141 -10.57 -9.21 -6.06
N ARG A 142 -10.46 -7.90 -6.30
CA ARG A 142 -11.48 -6.87 -6.06
C ARG A 142 -11.57 -6.02 -7.32
N ARG A 143 -12.66 -5.25 -7.44
CA ARG A 143 -12.85 -4.43 -8.62
C ARG A 143 -11.78 -3.35 -8.74
N GLU A 144 -11.35 -2.82 -7.61
CA GLU A 144 -10.34 -1.80 -7.41
C GLU A 144 -8.89 -2.33 -7.32
N GLY A 145 -8.67 -3.63 -7.52
CA GLY A 145 -7.32 -4.22 -7.54
C GLY A 145 -7.22 -5.60 -6.90
N VAL A 146 -6.01 -5.98 -6.50
CA VAL A 146 -5.75 -7.26 -5.79
C VAL A 146 -5.60 -6.97 -4.31
N GLN A 147 -6.54 -7.45 -3.51
CA GLN A 147 -6.47 -7.38 -2.06
C GLN A 147 -5.53 -8.47 -1.52
N ASN A 148 -4.41 -8.05 -0.94
CA ASN A 148 -3.45 -8.94 -0.30
C ASN A 148 -3.63 -8.96 1.21
N TYR A 149 -3.60 -10.14 1.84
CA TYR A 149 -3.60 -10.29 3.30
C TYR A 149 -2.78 -11.51 3.75
N PRO A 150 -2.05 -11.44 4.88
CA PRO A 150 -1.23 -12.54 5.34
C PRO A 150 -2.06 -13.60 6.09
N LEU A 151 -1.60 -14.85 6.05
CA LEU A 151 -2.16 -15.93 6.88
C LEU A 151 -1.75 -15.82 8.36
N SER A 152 -0.70 -15.07 8.65
CA SER A 152 -0.18 -14.84 10.01
C SER A 152 0.36 -13.44 10.16
N GLY A 153 0.15 -12.85 11.34
CA GLY A 153 0.59 -11.48 11.63
C GLY A 153 -0.21 -10.43 10.85
N ASN A 154 0.30 -9.20 10.87
CA ASN A 154 -0.29 -8.06 10.17
C ASN A 154 0.78 -7.37 9.32
N LEU A 155 0.42 -6.91 8.13
CA LEU A 155 1.31 -6.14 7.27
C LEU A 155 1.54 -4.75 7.85
N THR A 156 2.68 -4.15 7.53
CA THR A 156 2.83 -2.68 7.62
C THR A 156 2.23 -2.03 6.37
N ARG A 157 2.03 -0.70 6.38
CA ARG A 157 1.66 0.05 5.17
C ARG A 157 2.63 -0.23 4.02
N ASP A 158 3.93 -0.07 4.28
CA ASP A 158 4.97 -0.30 3.27
C ASP A 158 4.97 -1.73 2.71
N SER A 159 4.63 -2.73 3.56
CA SER A 159 4.52 -4.12 3.11
C SER A 159 3.27 -4.36 2.25
N LEU A 160 2.16 -3.69 2.58
CA LEU A 160 0.95 -3.75 1.78
C LEU A 160 1.18 -3.10 0.41
N ASP A 161 1.79 -1.92 0.39
CA ASP A 161 2.07 -1.17 -0.84
C ASP A 161 3.11 -1.92 -1.70
N LEU A 162 4.10 -2.58 -1.09
CA LEU A 162 5.05 -3.47 -1.76
C LEU A 162 4.35 -4.64 -2.48
N LEU A 163 3.25 -5.15 -1.93
CA LEU A 163 2.50 -6.28 -2.50
C LEU A 163 1.55 -5.88 -3.62
N GLU A 164 1.40 -4.58 -3.90
CA GLU A 164 0.75 -4.12 -5.13
C GLU A 164 1.66 -4.45 -6.32
N LEU A 165 1.31 -5.49 -7.07
CA LEU A 165 2.11 -5.99 -8.18
C LEU A 165 1.54 -5.50 -9.53
N PRO A 166 2.13 -4.50 -10.19
CA PRO A 166 1.75 -4.13 -11.55
C PRO A 166 1.79 -5.33 -12.50
N GLY A 167 0.68 -5.60 -13.20
CA GLY A 167 0.56 -6.78 -14.07
C GLY A 167 0.42 -8.09 -13.28
N ASP A 168 -0.22 -8.03 -12.12
CA ASP A 168 -0.52 -9.16 -11.25
C ASP A 168 -1.11 -10.36 -12.03
N PRO A 169 -0.67 -11.61 -11.76
CA PRO A 169 -1.21 -12.80 -12.41
C PRO A 169 -2.74 -12.87 -12.40
N LEU A 170 -3.39 -12.57 -11.28
CA LEU A 170 -4.85 -12.63 -11.16
C LEU A 170 -5.51 -11.59 -12.07
N ALA A 171 -5.03 -10.36 -12.06
CA ALA A 171 -5.56 -9.30 -12.92
C ALA A 171 -5.42 -9.67 -14.40
N VAL A 172 -4.29 -10.26 -14.80
CA VAL A 172 -4.04 -10.69 -16.19
C VAL A 172 -4.93 -11.88 -16.59
N ILE A 173 -5.19 -12.83 -15.68
CA ILE A 173 -6.15 -13.93 -15.91
C ILE A 173 -7.55 -13.37 -16.20
N GLY A 174 -7.96 -12.32 -15.48
CA GLY A 174 -9.25 -11.65 -15.72
C GLY A 174 -9.40 -11.01 -17.11
N LEU A 175 -8.29 -10.79 -17.85
CA LEU A 175 -8.33 -10.26 -19.21
C LEU A 175 -8.56 -11.33 -20.28
N LEU A 176 -8.47 -12.61 -19.91
CA LEU A 176 -8.64 -13.71 -20.86
C LEU A 176 -10.11 -13.82 -21.32
N PRO A 177 -10.35 -14.23 -22.57
CA PRO A 177 -11.70 -14.28 -23.13
C PRO A 177 -12.48 -15.49 -22.61
N GLU A 178 -13.80 -15.34 -22.50
CA GLU A 178 -14.69 -16.43 -22.09
C GLU A 178 -14.93 -17.46 -23.21
N THR A 179 -14.78 -17.05 -24.46
CA THR A 179 -14.95 -17.88 -25.65
C THR A 179 -13.61 -18.20 -26.30
N ASP A 180 -13.56 -19.30 -27.02
CA ASP A 180 -12.39 -19.67 -27.82
C ASP A 180 -12.15 -18.61 -28.91
N GLN A 181 -10.87 -18.39 -29.23
CA GLN A 181 -10.43 -17.32 -30.13
C GLN A 181 -9.64 -17.88 -31.32
N GLU A 182 -9.79 -17.29 -32.48
CA GLU A 182 -8.91 -17.50 -33.63
C GLU A 182 -7.78 -16.46 -33.67
N ILE A 183 -6.69 -16.78 -34.38
CA ILE A 183 -5.61 -15.82 -34.59
C ILE A 183 -6.14 -14.61 -35.37
N GLY A 184 -5.96 -13.43 -34.79
CA GLY A 184 -6.45 -12.15 -35.32
C GLY A 184 -7.66 -11.61 -34.57
N ASP A 185 -8.35 -12.43 -33.78
CA ASP A 185 -9.50 -12.01 -33.00
C ASP A 185 -9.12 -11.02 -31.91
N SER A 186 -9.99 -10.03 -31.73
CA SER A 186 -9.92 -9.00 -30.71
C SER A 186 -11.13 -9.10 -29.79
N TRP A 187 -10.94 -8.81 -28.50
CA TRP A 187 -12.01 -8.69 -27.53
C TRP A 187 -11.74 -7.55 -26.56
N THR A 188 -12.81 -6.99 -26.02
CA THR A 188 -12.76 -6.06 -24.89
C THR A 188 -12.97 -6.87 -23.61
N PRO A 189 -11.99 -6.89 -22.68
CA PRO A 189 -12.18 -7.52 -21.38
C PRO A 189 -13.35 -6.88 -20.61
N PRO A 190 -13.95 -7.60 -19.64
CA PRO A 190 -14.99 -7.01 -18.81
C PRO A 190 -14.44 -5.84 -17.98
N ASP A 191 -15.32 -4.89 -17.67
CA ASP A 191 -14.98 -3.63 -16.99
C ASP A 191 -14.25 -3.84 -15.65
N TRP A 192 -14.69 -4.82 -14.86
CA TRP A 192 -14.09 -5.18 -13.58
C TRP A 192 -12.65 -5.67 -13.73
N ALA A 193 -12.30 -6.34 -14.84
CA ALA A 193 -10.95 -6.85 -15.06
C ALA A 193 -10.00 -5.71 -15.45
N ILE A 194 -10.47 -4.77 -16.26
CA ILE A 194 -9.73 -3.55 -16.61
C ILE A 194 -9.52 -2.68 -15.37
N GLN A 195 -10.56 -2.54 -14.54
CA GLN A 195 -10.49 -1.79 -13.29
C GLN A 195 -9.51 -2.44 -12.30
N MET A 196 -9.58 -3.77 -12.14
CA MET A 196 -8.67 -4.53 -11.29
C MET A 196 -7.21 -4.44 -11.76
N LEU A 197 -6.96 -4.45 -13.08
CA LEU A 197 -5.63 -4.30 -13.66
C LEU A 197 -5.01 -2.93 -13.40
N THR A 198 -5.83 -1.88 -13.41
CA THR A 198 -5.36 -0.48 -13.33
C THR A 198 -5.42 0.09 -11.91
N GLY A 199 -6.20 -0.52 -11.01
CA GLY A 199 -6.38 -0.05 -9.64
C GLY A 199 -7.20 1.25 -9.52
N ILE A 200 -7.94 1.62 -10.57
CA ILE A 200 -8.82 2.80 -10.54
C ILE A 200 -10.09 2.45 -9.75
N GLU A 201 -10.50 3.27 -8.80
CA GLU A 201 -11.65 2.98 -7.92
C GLU A 201 -12.96 3.47 -8.54
N ALA A 202 -12.94 4.67 -9.13
CA ALA A 202 -14.07 5.27 -9.82
C ALA A 202 -13.70 5.54 -11.28
N VAL A 203 -14.05 4.61 -12.17
CA VAL A 203 -13.77 4.72 -13.61
C VAL A 203 -14.70 5.75 -14.23
N LYS A 204 -14.12 6.72 -14.96
CA LYS A 204 -14.84 7.73 -15.73
C LYS A 204 -14.89 7.37 -17.21
N THR A 205 -13.75 6.96 -17.77
CA THR A 205 -13.64 6.50 -19.16
C THR A 205 -12.70 5.29 -19.21
N SER A 206 -13.00 4.36 -20.11
CA SER A 206 -12.19 3.17 -20.35
C SER A 206 -12.28 2.80 -21.83
N ASP A 207 -11.12 2.62 -22.45
CA ASP A 207 -10.96 2.08 -23.80
C ASP A 207 -9.84 1.05 -23.74
N PHE A 208 -10.17 -0.23 -23.98
CA PHE A 208 -9.23 -1.32 -23.80
C PHE A 208 -9.53 -2.47 -24.77
N GLU A 209 -8.47 -3.02 -25.35
CA GLU A 209 -8.53 -4.13 -26.30
C GLU A 209 -7.45 -5.16 -25.97
N CYS A 210 -7.84 -6.43 -26.05
CA CYS A 210 -6.95 -7.58 -26.13
C CYS A 210 -7.07 -8.21 -27.52
N LYS A 211 -5.99 -8.78 -28.02
CA LYS A 211 -5.96 -9.45 -29.33
C LYS A 211 -5.08 -10.68 -29.32
N LEU A 212 -5.59 -11.78 -29.86
CA LEU A 212 -4.81 -12.98 -30.12
C LEU A 212 -3.96 -12.76 -31.38
N SER A 213 -2.70 -12.40 -31.19
CA SER A 213 -1.81 -11.99 -32.28
C SER A 213 -1.16 -13.16 -33.01
N GLU A 214 -0.74 -14.19 -32.27
CA GLU A 214 0.00 -15.34 -32.79
C GLU A 214 -0.35 -16.56 -31.95
N ALA A 215 -0.37 -17.75 -32.56
CA ALA A 215 -0.47 -19.01 -31.83
C ALA A 215 0.17 -20.18 -32.58
N ASN A 216 0.66 -21.13 -31.82
CA ASN A 216 1.13 -22.44 -32.28
C ASN A 216 0.70 -23.50 -31.25
N ARG A 217 1.11 -24.76 -31.40
CA ARG A 217 0.70 -25.86 -30.49
C ARG A 217 1.18 -25.72 -29.05
N ILE A 218 2.22 -24.93 -28.80
CA ILE A 218 2.88 -24.76 -27.50
C ILE A 218 2.38 -23.50 -26.81
N SER A 219 2.24 -22.40 -27.54
CA SER A 219 1.92 -21.10 -26.96
C SER A 219 0.98 -20.27 -27.81
N ALA A 220 0.28 -19.36 -27.16
CA ALA A 220 -0.50 -18.28 -27.76
C ALA A 220 0.00 -16.93 -27.21
N LYS A 221 0.07 -15.92 -28.07
CA LYS A 221 0.54 -14.58 -27.75
C LYS A 221 -0.60 -13.59 -27.88
N ILE A 222 -0.91 -12.93 -26.77
CA ILE A 222 -1.97 -11.95 -26.67
C ILE A 222 -1.32 -10.57 -26.51
N SER A 223 -1.71 -9.60 -27.33
CA SER A 223 -1.39 -8.19 -27.10
C SER A 223 -2.52 -7.52 -26.33
N LEU A 224 -2.19 -6.63 -25.40
CA LEU A 224 -3.14 -5.80 -24.68
C LEU A 224 -2.77 -4.33 -24.81
N SER A 225 -3.77 -3.47 -24.94
CA SER A 225 -3.58 -2.02 -24.92
C SER A 225 -4.85 -1.28 -24.55
N GLY A 226 -4.73 -0.19 -23.82
CA GLY A 226 -5.85 0.66 -23.50
C GLY A 226 -5.49 1.86 -22.63
N THR A 227 -6.50 2.70 -22.37
CA THR A 227 -6.43 3.85 -21.50
C THR A 227 -7.63 3.85 -20.57
N VAL A 228 -7.39 4.10 -19.28
CA VAL A 228 -8.43 4.26 -18.25
C VAL A 228 -8.22 5.61 -17.57
N GLU A 229 -9.28 6.39 -17.41
CA GLU A 229 -9.28 7.61 -16.62
C GLU A 229 -10.34 7.51 -15.52
N GLY A 230 -10.00 7.99 -14.33
CA GLY A 230 -10.88 7.93 -13.18
C GLY A 230 -10.23 8.50 -11.94
N GLU A 231 -10.62 8.00 -10.78
CA GLU A 231 -10.08 8.41 -9.49
C GLU A 231 -9.55 7.19 -8.72
N ARG A 232 -8.46 7.41 -7.99
CA ARG A 232 -7.86 6.45 -7.05
C ARG A 232 -7.42 7.21 -5.82
N LEU A 233 -7.91 6.82 -4.64
CA LEU A 233 -7.62 7.50 -3.37
C LEU A 233 -7.87 9.02 -3.42
N GLY A 234 -8.94 9.43 -4.13
CA GLY A 234 -9.34 10.83 -4.31
C GLY A 234 -8.48 11.62 -5.32
N ALA A 235 -7.47 11.01 -5.93
CA ALA A 235 -6.67 11.64 -6.97
C ALA A 235 -7.17 11.27 -8.37
N LYS A 236 -7.38 12.28 -9.21
CA LYS A 236 -7.63 12.07 -10.64
C LYS A 236 -6.43 11.37 -11.24
N THR A 237 -6.69 10.23 -11.87
CA THR A 237 -5.66 9.34 -12.37
C THR A 237 -6.01 8.88 -13.78
N LYS A 238 -5.01 8.96 -14.66
CA LYS A 238 -5.03 8.38 -16.01
C LYS A 238 -3.96 7.30 -16.09
N VAL A 239 -4.34 6.12 -16.57
CA VAL A 239 -3.47 4.98 -16.75
C VAL A 239 -3.55 4.52 -18.20
N GLU A 240 -2.44 4.63 -18.93
CA GLU A 240 -2.29 3.98 -20.23
C GLU A 240 -1.55 2.66 -20.03
N VAL A 241 -2.07 1.58 -20.62
CA VAL A 241 -1.52 0.24 -20.51
C VAL A 241 -1.17 -0.28 -21.89
N LYS A 242 0.01 -0.89 -22.05
CA LYS A 242 0.40 -1.66 -23.24
C LYS A 242 1.20 -2.88 -22.83
N GLY A 243 0.95 -4.02 -23.44
CA GLY A 243 1.67 -5.22 -23.05
C GLY A 243 1.50 -6.43 -23.96
N THR A 244 2.15 -7.50 -23.55
CA THR A 244 2.08 -8.81 -24.19
C THR A 244 1.97 -9.88 -23.11
N VAL A 245 1.11 -10.87 -23.37
CA VAL A 245 0.92 -12.05 -22.55
C VAL A 245 1.23 -13.28 -23.39
N ILE A 246 2.03 -14.19 -22.85
CA ILE A 246 2.27 -15.51 -23.43
C ILE A 246 1.52 -16.52 -22.59
N TYR A 247 0.58 -17.21 -23.24
CA TYR A 247 -0.19 -18.29 -22.68
C TYR A 247 0.41 -19.63 -23.11
N ASP A 248 0.75 -20.49 -22.15
CA ASP A 248 1.23 -21.84 -22.42
C ASP A 248 0.02 -22.77 -22.63
N ARG A 249 -0.10 -23.32 -23.84
CA ARG A 249 -1.24 -24.16 -24.22
C ARG A 249 -1.13 -25.59 -23.70
N ARG A 250 0.07 -26.05 -23.33
CA ARG A 250 0.29 -27.42 -22.84
C ARG A 250 -0.14 -27.56 -21.39
N THR A 251 0.04 -26.49 -20.61
CA THR A 251 -0.24 -26.43 -19.18
C THR A 251 -1.37 -25.45 -18.83
N SER A 252 -1.95 -24.81 -19.85
CA SER A 252 -3.14 -23.97 -19.78
C SER A 252 -3.04 -22.85 -18.74
N HIS A 253 -1.94 -22.10 -18.79
CA HIS A 253 -1.71 -20.97 -17.88
C HIS A 253 -1.04 -19.79 -18.57
N VAL A 254 -1.19 -18.60 -17.99
CA VAL A 254 -0.40 -17.42 -18.35
C VAL A 254 1.04 -17.65 -17.89
N ALA A 255 1.95 -17.86 -18.84
CA ALA A 255 3.34 -18.21 -18.58
C ALA A 255 4.28 -16.99 -18.50
N GLN A 256 3.97 -15.93 -19.23
CA GLN A 256 4.77 -14.71 -19.21
C GLN A 256 3.92 -13.47 -19.47
N THR A 257 4.23 -12.37 -18.79
CA THR A 257 3.67 -11.06 -19.08
C THR A 257 4.79 -10.02 -19.19
N ARG A 258 4.60 -9.06 -20.09
CA ARG A 258 5.34 -7.81 -20.12
C ARG A 258 4.34 -6.69 -20.29
N VAL A 259 4.16 -5.89 -19.25
CA VAL A 259 3.16 -4.82 -19.21
C VAL A 259 3.84 -3.50 -18.87
N ILE A 260 3.49 -2.45 -19.61
CA ILE A 260 3.95 -1.09 -19.41
C ILE A 260 2.73 -0.26 -19.04
N TYR A 261 2.85 0.47 -17.94
CA TYR A 261 1.89 1.47 -17.49
C TYR A 261 2.51 2.86 -17.67
N VAL A 262 1.75 3.82 -18.17
CA VAL A 262 2.04 5.25 -18.04
C VAL A 262 0.95 5.82 -17.15
N ILE A 263 1.34 6.31 -15.97
CA ILE A 263 0.44 6.75 -14.92
C ILE A 263 0.63 8.24 -14.71
N LEU A 264 -0.45 8.98 -14.88
CA LEU A 264 -0.56 10.40 -14.57
C LEU A 264 -1.58 10.55 -13.45
N ALA A 265 -1.13 10.91 -12.25
CA ALA A 265 -1.98 11.13 -11.09
C ALA A 265 -1.80 12.56 -10.56
N ASP A 266 -2.90 13.23 -10.28
CA ASP A 266 -2.89 14.50 -9.56
C ASP A 266 -2.47 14.31 -8.09
N ILE A 267 -2.14 15.41 -7.42
CA ILE A 267 -1.87 15.40 -5.98
C ILE A 267 -3.18 15.05 -5.27
N GLY A 268 -3.15 13.98 -4.49
CA GLY A 268 -4.30 13.51 -3.71
C GLY A 268 -4.25 13.95 -2.26
N THR A 269 -5.20 13.45 -1.49
CA THR A 269 -5.36 13.72 -0.04
C THR A 269 -4.22 13.14 0.80
N VAL A 270 -3.71 11.97 0.39
CA VAL A 270 -2.68 11.21 1.15
C VAL A 270 -1.43 10.92 0.33
N ASN A 271 -1.51 11.00 -1.01
CA ASN A 271 -0.42 10.69 -1.90
C ASN A 271 0.01 11.92 -2.72
N PRO A 272 1.31 12.08 -3.00
CA PRO A 272 1.75 13.06 -3.98
C PRO A 272 1.24 12.68 -5.37
N GLY A 273 1.27 13.65 -6.29
CA GLY A 273 0.99 13.36 -7.69
C GLY A 273 2.10 12.51 -8.30
N MET A 274 1.79 11.85 -9.42
CA MET A 274 2.74 10.98 -10.13
C MET A 274 2.70 11.24 -11.62
N ASP A 275 3.88 11.21 -12.24
CA ASP A 275 4.06 11.17 -13.69
C ASP A 275 5.12 10.12 -13.96
N VAL A 276 4.68 8.87 -14.11
CA VAL A 276 5.57 7.71 -14.06
C VAL A 276 5.27 6.71 -15.16
N LYS A 277 6.34 6.05 -15.60
CA LYS A 277 6.27 4.86 -16.44
C LYS A 277 6.71 3.67 -15.62
N VAL A 278 5.84 2.66 -15.52
CA VAL A 278 6.10 1.39 -14.82
C VAL A 278 6.23 0.29 -15.87
N THR A 279 7.29 -0.50 -15.82
CA THR A 279 7.47 -1.70 -16.66
C THR A 279 7.50 -2.92 -15.76
N SER A 280 6.54 -3.81 -15.93
CA SER A 280 6.46 -5.10 -15.23
C SER A 280 6.79 -6.24 -16.19
N ASN A 281 7.65 -7.15 -15.74
CA ASN A 281 7.90 -8.42 -16.40
C ASN A 281 7.66 -9.53 -15.40
N LEU A 282 6.80 -10.48 -15.74
CA LEU A 282 6.48 -11.64 -14.91
C LEU A 282 6.69 -12.91 -15.71
N VAL A 283 7.26 -13.93 -15.08
CA VAL A 283 7.38 -15.29 -15.62
C VAL A 283 6.80 -16.27 -14.61
N ARG A 284 5.96 -17.19 -15.10
CA ARG A 284 5.30 -18.26 -14.33
C ARG A 284 5.66 -19.61 -14.96
N LYS A 285 6.29 -20.47 -14.17
CA LYS A 285 6.63 -21.85 -14.56
C LYS A 285 5.93 -22.82 -13.63
N VAL A 286 5.49 -23.97 -14.13
CA VAL A 286 5.05 -25.06 -13.26
C VAL A 286 6.16 -25.37 -12.25
N ALA A 287 5.82 -25.31 -10.97
CA ALA A 287 6.78 -25.47 -9.89
C ALA A 287 7.29 -26.91 -9.83
N SER A 288 8.60 -27.07 -9.60
CA SER A 288 9.21 -28.40 -9.45
C SER A 288 8.92 -29.05 -8.09
N SER A 289 8.57 -28.24 -7.08
CA SER A 289 8.11 -28.68 -5.76
C SER A 289 6.97 -27.77 -5.30
N GLN A 290 6.06 -28.35 -4.52
CA GLN A 290 4.91 -27.66 -3.92
C GLN A 290 4.82 -27.96 -2.41
N ASP A 291 5.91 -28.41 -1.79
CA ASP A 291 5.90 -29.00 -0.44
C ASP A 291 5.40 -28.04 0.65
N GLU A 292 5.56 -26.73 0.43
CA GLU A 292 5.06 -25.69 1.34
C GLU A 292 3.53 -25.47 1.24
N ILE A 293 2.89 -25.96 0.18
CA ILE A 293 1.45 -25.89 -0.04
C ILE A 293 0.83 -27.24 0.31
N THR A 294 0.49 -27.42 1.59
CA THR A 294 -0.17 -28.64 2.05
C THR A 294 -1.69 -28.56 1.93
N PRO A 295 -2.41 -29.69 1.84
CA PRO A 295 -3.86 -29.71 1.88
C PRO A 295 -4.43 -29.02 3.13
N GLU A 296 -3.81 -29.19 4.30
CA GLU A 296 -4.23 -28.57 5.56
C GLU A 296 -4.09 -27.05 5.49
N LEU A 297 -3.00 -26.54 4.90
CA LEU A 297 -2.82 -25.11 4.68
C LEU A 297 -3.93 -24.56 3.78
N LEU A 298 -4.21 -25.21 2.65
CA LEU A 298 -5.28 -24.79 1.74
C LEU A 298 -6.66 -24.81 2.42
N GLN A 299 -6.95 -25.82 3.23
CA GLN A 299 -8.21 -25.94 3.96
C GLN A 299 -8.37 -24.86 5.06
N SER A 300 -7.27 -24.34 5.61
CA SER A 300 -7.32 -23.25 6.60
C SER A 300 -7.68 -21.89 6.00
N ILE A 301 -7.64 -21.74 4.67
CA ILE A 301 -7.91 -20.46 4.01
C ILE A 301 -9.41 -20.31 3.81
N GLY A 302 -10.03 -19.42 4.59
CA GLY A 302 -11.43 -19.03 4.42
C GLY A 302 -11.68 -18.37 3.06
N PHE A 303 -12.95 -18.32 2.63
CA PHE A 303 -13.33 -17.64 1.38
C PHE A 303 -13.22 -16.11 1.47
N GLU A 304 -13.53 -15.55 2.64
CA GLU A 304 -13.29 -14.15 2.99
C GLU A 304 -12.22 -14.05 4.07
N PRO A 305 -11.42 -12.97 4.10
CA PRO A 305 -10.47 -12.72 5.16
C PRO A 305 -11.19 -12.46 6.49
N ASP A 306 -10.58 -12.89 7.60
CA ASP A 306 -10.97 -12.39 8.91
C ASP A 306 -10.63 -10.88 8.98
N PRO A 307 -11.49 -10.01 9.54
CA PRO A 307 -11.21 -8.57 9.64
C PRO A 307 -9.86 -8.23 10.29
N SER A 308 -9.38 -9.07 11.22
CA SER A 308 -8.06 -8.91 11.83
C SER A 308 -6.90 -9.07 10.85
N GLN A 309 -7.03 -9.89 9.80
CA GLN A 309 -6.01 -10.06 8.74
C GLN A 309 -5.92 -8.84 7.82
N LEU A 310 -6.97 -8.02 7.78
CA LEU A 310 -7.00 -6.78 7.02
C LEU A 310 -6.39 -5.61 7.79
N LYS A 311 -6.20 -5.71 9.10
CA LYS A 311 -5.52 -4.67 9.88
C LYS A 311 -4.05 -4.55 9.49
N LEU A 312 -3.52 -3.36 9.66
CA LEU A 312 -2.11 -3.04 9.51
C LEU A 312 -1.48 -2.78 10.87
N THR A 313 -0.16 -2.99 10.94
CA THR A 313 0.65 -2.59 12.08
C THR A 313 1.44 -1.33 11.73
N PHE A 314 1.37 -0.34 12.62
CA PHE A 314 2.21 0.86 12.59
C PHE A 314 3.09 0.88 13.83
N THR A 315 4.38 1.19 13.67
CA THR A 315 5.32 1.28 14.79
C THR A 315 6.12 2.57 14.73
N VAL A 316 6.44 3.10 15.91
CA VAL A 316 7.48 4.11 16.08
C VAL A 316 8.46 3.58 17.14
N PRO A 317 9.50 2.84 16.71
CA PRO A 317 10.41 2.15 17.62
C PRO A 317 11.10 3.08 18.62
N GLU A 318 11.43 4.32 18.24
CA GLU A 318 12.04 5.34 19.11
C GLU A 318 11.14 5.69 20.30
N TRP A 319 9.82 5.57 20.13
CA TRP A 319 8.87 5.85 21.19
C TRP A 319 8.42 4.59 21.92
N GLY A 320 8.76 3.41 21.40
CA GLY A 320 8.18 2.14 21.83
C GLY A 320 6.65 2.13 21.65
N LEU A 321 6.17 2.61 20.50
CA LEU A 321 4.76 2.65 20.14
C LEU A 321 4.47 1.62 19.04
N GLN A 322 3.38 0.88 19.20
CA GLN A 322 2.80 0.04 18.17
C GLN A 322 1.27 0.22 18.15
N LEU A 323 0.69 0.41 16.96
CA LEU A 323 -0.75 0.47 16.73
C LEU A 323 -1.18 -0.64 15.78
N SER A 324 -2.43 -1.07 15.90
CA SER A 324 -3.11 -1.89 14.90
C SER A 324 -4.29 -1.10 14.33
N HIS A 325 -4.32 -0.87 13.02
CA HIS A 325 -5.26 0.05 12.40
C HIS A 325 -5.87 -0.51 11.11
N LEU A 326 -7.01 0.05 10.72
CA LEU A 326 -7.68 -0.26 9.45
C LEU A 326 -6.89 0.34 8.26
N ARG A 327 -7.15 -0.14 7.04
CA ARG A 327 -6.39 0.24 5.83
C ARG A 327 -6.75 1.60 5.26
N ASP A 328 -7.83 2.20 5.74
CA ASP A 328 -8.28 3.56 5.48
C ASP A 328 -7.46 4.62 6.26
N TRP A 329 -6.75 4.21 7.31
CA TRP A 329 -5.73 5.02 7.96
C TRP A 329 -4.41 4.98 7.18
N HIS A 330 -4.04 6.12 6.62
CA HIS A 330 -2.80 6.31 5.86
C HIS A 330 -1.80 7.10 6.69
N LEU A 331 -0.55 6.63 6.73
CA LEU A 331 0.54 7.40 7.30
C LEU A 331 0.85 8.57 6.37
N PHE A 332 0.75 9.80 6.89
CA PHE A 332 1.07 11.01 6.14
C PHE A 332 2.49 11.50 6.42
N GLN A 333 2.90 11.50 7.69
CA GLN A 333 4.24 11.95 8.09
C GLN A 333 4.61 11.40 9.46
N THR A 334 5.90 11.10 9.66
CA THR A 334 6.48 10.85 10.98
C THR A 334 7.71 11.71 11.20
N VAL A 335 7.74 12.40 12.33
CA VAL A 335 8.90 13.08 12.90
C VAL A 335 9.19 12.39 14.24
N ALA A 336 10.02 11.36 14.22
CA ALA A 336 10.27 10.53 15.41
C ALA A 336 11.15 11.22 16.47
N SER A 337 11.96 12.21 16.07
CA SER A 337 12.93 12.88 16.93
C SER A 337 12.91 14.40 16.73
N GLY A 338 13.30 15.15 17.76
CA GLY A 338 13.34 16.61 17.74
C GLY A 338 12.55 17.21 18.90
N SER A 339 12.30 18.52 18.85
CA SER A 339 11.55 19.22 19.90
C SER A 339 10.06 18.87 19.91
N ASN A 340 9.48 18.56 18.75
CA ASN A 340 8.06 18.27 18.58
C ASN A 340 7.87 16.94 17.82
N PRO A 341 8.14 15.78 18.46
CA PRO A 341 7.92 14.48 17.84
C PRO A 341 6.43 14.22 17.57
N VAL A 342 6.08 13.83 16.35
CA VAL A 342 4.68 13.59 15.94
C VAL A 342 4.59 12.60 14.78
N SER A 343 3.59 11.73 14.81
CA SER A 343 3.17 10.87 13.70
C SER A 343 1.76 11.26 13.30
N ILE A 344 1.56 11.53 12.02
CA ILE A 344 0.30 12.01 11.46
C ILE A 344 -0.28 10.91 10.59
N LEU A 345 -1.48 10.44 10.94
CA LEU A 345 -2.29 9.54 10.13
C LEU A 345 -3.52 10.28 9.61
N ARG A 346 -3.95 9.94 8.40
CA ARG A 346 -5.17 10.46 7.78
C ARG A 346 -6.12 9.32 7.47
N LEU A 347 -7.34 9.43 7.95
CA LEU A 347 -8.45 8.54 7.60
C LEU A 347 -9.05 9.03 6.28
N VAL A 348 -8.97 8.20 5.23
CA VAL A 348 -9.55 8.51 3.92
C VAL A 348 -10.59 7.47 3.56
N GLU A 349 -11.78 7.95 3.25
CA GLU A 349 -12.88 7.13 2.74
C GLU A 349 -13.39 7.71 1.44
N HIS A 350 -13.52 6.86 0.42
CA HIS A 350 -13.98 7.27 -0.92
C HIS A 350 -13.25 8.52 -1.47
N GLY A 351 -11.95 8.62 -1.18
CA GLY A 351 -11.09 9.74 -1.60
C GLY A 351 -11.17 11.01 -0.76
N SER A 352 -12.11 11.11 0.19
CA SER A 352 -12.30 12.26 1.05
C SER A 352 -11.55 12.10 2.38
N LEU A 353 -10.95 13.19 2.88
CA LEU A 353 -10.35 13.21 4.22
C LEU A 353 -11.47 13.24 5.27
N VAL A 354 -11.62 12.16 6.03
CA VAL A 354 -12.59 12.09 7.13
C VAL A 354 -11.99 12.71 8.40
N SER A 355 -10.75 12.31 8.74
CA SER A 355 -10.08 12.76 9.95
C SER A 355 -8.56 12.75 9.80
N GLN A 356 -7.89 13.64 10.53
CA GLN A 356 -6.45 13.55 10.75
C GLN A 356 -6.18 13.25 12.23
N CYS A 357 -5.40 12.20 12.49
CA CYS A 357 -4.91 11.84 13.81
C CYS A 357 -3.43 12.24 13.94
N ASN A 358 -3.12 13.05 14.95
CA ASN A 358 -1.75 13.32 15.36
C ASN A 358 -1.45 12.52 16.64
N VAL A 359 -0.37 11.75 16.64
CA VAL A 359 0.09 10.95 17.78
C VAL A 359 1.46 11.44 18.23
N SER A 360 1.60 11.73 19.53
CA SER A 360 2.85 12.23 20.12
C SER A 360 3.13 11.59 21.48
N PRO A 361 4.40 11.26 21.79
CA PRO A 361 4.79 10.87 23.14
C PRO A 361 4.68 12.07 24.09
N LEU A 362 4.29 11.80 25.33
CA LEU A 362 4.27 12.79 26.41
C LEU A 362 5.34 12.47 27.46
N PRO A 363 5.75 13.45 28.30
CA PRO A 363 6.59 13.18 29.46
C PRO A 363 5.97 12.08 30.34
N PRO A 364 6.80 11.15 30.87
CA PRO A 364 6.27 10.08 31.71
C PRO A 364 5.71 10.64 33.03
N ALA A 365 4.57 10.09 33.46
CA ALA A 365 4.03 10.27 34.80
C ALA A 365 4.71 9.30 35.79
N ALA A 366 4.48 9.48 37.09
CA ALA A 366 4.84 8.46 38.05
C ALA A 366 4.02 7.18 37.83
N PRO A 367 4.54 5.99 38.18
CA PRO A 367 3.80 4.73 38.03
C PRO A 367 2.43 4.76 38.69
N GLY A 368 1.39 4.36 37.95
CA GLY A 368 -0.01 4.39 38.40
C GLY A 368 -0.67 5.77 38.39
N GLU A 369 0.10 6.84 38.24
CA GLU A 369 -0.38 8.22 38.13
C GLU A 369 -0.64 8.62 36.68
N ARG A 370 -1.50 9.63 36.53
CA ARG A 370 -1.75 10.37 35.29
C ARG A 370 -2.05 11.81 35.67
N ILE A 371 -1.94 12.74 34.74
CA ILE A 371 -2.37 14.12 34.99
C ILE A 371 -3.87 14.14 35.34
N PRO A 372 -4.33 15.02 36.25
CA PRO A 372 -5.76 15.21 36.51
C PRO A 372 -6.50 15.63 35.25
N LEU A 373 -7.79 15.25 35.11
CA LEU A 373 -8.61 15.61 33.97
C LEU A 373 -8.66 17.13 33.74
N GLU A 374 -8.83 17.91 34.81
CA GLU A 374 -8.85 19.38 34.75
C GLU A 374 -7.53 19.95 34.20
N GLN A 375 -6.38 19.36 34.57
CA GLN A 375 -5.09 19.77 34.01
C GLN A 375 -5.02 19.42 32.53
N PHE A 376 -5.50 18.25 32.12
CA PHE A 376 -5.54 17.85 30.72
C PHE A 376 -6.42 18.78 29.88
N GLU A 377 -7.59 19.17 30.39
CA GLU A 377 -8.46 20.18 29.76
C GLU A 377 -7.74 21.53 29.63
N ASN A 378 -7.08 22.01 30.68
CA ASN A 378 -6.31 23.26 30.63
C ASN A 378 -5.21 23.22 29.57
N ASP A 379 -4.53 22.08 29.42
CA ASP A 379 -3.51 21.86 28.40
C ASP A 379 -4.13 21.88 26.98
N ILE A 380 -5.30 21.26 26.79
CA ILE A 380 -6.06 21.28 25.53
C ILE A 380 -6.46 22.71 25.16
N GLN A 381 -7.08 23.44 26.09
CA GLN A 381 -7.51 24.82 25.87
C GLN A 381 -6.32 25.72 25.52
N SER A 382 -5.20 25.56 26.23
CA SER A 382 -3.95 26.29 25.96
C SER A 382 -3.38 25.95 24.58
N SER A 383 -3.43 24.69 24.17
CA SER A 383 -2.95 24.24 22.86
C SER A 383 -3.81 24.75 21.69
N LEU A 384 -5.12 24.87 21.88
CA LEU A 384 -6.04 25.36 20.85
C LEU A 384 -6.05 26.89 20.78
N GLY A 385 -5.80 27.59 21.89
CA GLY A 385 -5.77 29.05 21.95
C GLY A 385 -7.07 29.67 21.44
N ASP A 386 -6.96 30.63 20.54
CA ASP A 386 -8.12 31.35 19.95
C ASP A 386 -9.07 30.45 19.15
N LYS A 387 -8.66 29.22 18.81
CA LYS A 387 -9.51 28.26 18.10
C LYS A 387 -10.54 27.61 19.02
N PHE A 388 -10.26 27.54 20.32
CA PHE A 388 -11.12 26.87 21.30
C PHE A 388 -12.39 27.68 21.55
N GLN A 389 -13.53 26.99 21.62
CA GLN A 389 -14.81 27.60 22.03
C GLN A 389 -15.36 26.94 23.28
N GLU A 390 -15.53 25.62 23.24
CA GLU A 390 -16.09 24.87 24.37
C GLU A 390 -15.60 23.42 24.39
N PHE A 391 -15.74 22.80 25.55
CA PHE A 391 -15.56 21.37 25.70
C PHE A 391 -16.90 20.63 25.58
N GLY A 392 -16.89 19.54 24.82
CA GLY A 392 -17.99 18.58 24.70
C GLY A 392 -17.87 17.44 25.72
N GLU A 393 -17.95 16.20 25.25
CA GLU A 393 -17.90 15.01 26.10
C GLU A 393 -16.55 14.81 26.80
N ARG A 394 -16.58 14.28 28.03
CA ARG A 394 -15.41 13.72 28.72
C ARG A 394 -15.72 12.31 29.17
N GLU A 395 -14.80 11.42 28.91
CA GLU A 395 -14.90 10.03 29.32
C GLU A 395 -13.58 9.56 29.91
N GLU A 396 -13.70 8.73 30.94
CA GLU A 396 -12.62 7.84 31.35
C GLU A 396 -12.94 6.45 30.81
N ILE A 397 -12.05 5.93 29.97
CA ILE A 397 -12.24 4.63 29.33
C ILE A 397 -11.35 3.63 30.06
N GLU A 398 -11.98 2.66 30.70
CA GLU A 398 -11.30 1.52 31.30
C GLU A 398 -10.82 0.57 30.20
N THR A 399 -9.60 0.06 30.35
CA THR A 399 -9.07 -0.98 29.48
C THR A 399 -8.85 -2.27 30.25
N GLY A 400 -8.95 -3.42 29.57
CA GLY A 400 -8.69 -4.72 30.19
C GLY A 400 -7.22 -5.01 30.50
N ASP A 401 -6.32 -4.04 30.30
CA ASP A 401 -4.86 -4.17 30.45
C ASP A 401 -4.24 -3.07 31.32
N ASP A 402 -5.02 -2.55 32.27
CA ASP A 402 -4.64 -1.54 33.29
C ASP A 402 -4.16 -0.19 32.71
N ARG A 403 -4.30 0.03 31.39
CA ARG A 403 -4.12 1.36 30.82
C ARG A 403 -5.28 2.25 31.25
N LYS A 404 -4.96 3.53 31.40
CA LYS A 404 -5.93 4.57 31.69
C LYS A 404 -6.06 5.47 30.47
N ILE A 405 -7.27 5.65 29.98
CA ILE A 405 -7.55 6.48 28.83
C ILE A 405 -8.49 7.61 29.24
N TYR A 406 -8.13 8.86 28.97
CA TYR A 406 -9.09 9.96 28.88
C TYR A 406 -9.47 10.18 27.43
N ARG A 407 -10.73 10.51 27.21
CA ARG A 407 -11.26 11.06 25.97
C ARG A 407 -11.91 12.41 26.28
N VAL A 408 -11.50 13.47 25.60
CA VAL A 408 -12.06 14.81 25.75
C VAL A 408 -12.35 15.39 24.37
N VAL A 409 -13.59 15.78 24.13
CA VAL A 409 -13.97 16.49 22.92
C VAL A 409 -13.88 18.00 23.16
N ALA A 410 -13.23 18.72 22.26
CA ALA A 410 -13.20 20.18 22.23
C ALA A 410 -13.73 20.66 20.88
N ASN A 411 -14.61 21.66 20.89
CA ASN A 411 -15.18 22.25 19.70
C ASN A 411 -14.67 23.68 19.51
N GLY A 412 -14.59 24.09 18.25
CA GLY A 412 -14.23 25.45 17.91
C GLY A 412 -14.13 25.69 16.43
N GLN A 413 -13.26 26.61 16.03
CA GLN A 413 -13.15 27.05 14.64
C GLN A 413 -11.70 27.21 14.21
N TYR A 414 -11.43 26.89 12.95
CA TYR A 414 -10.14 27.09 12.32
C TYR A 414 -10.26 28.09 11.17
N GLU A 415 -9.47 29.16 11.24
CA GLU A 415 -9.40 30.14 10.15
C GLU A 415 -8.51 29.62 9.03
N VAL A 416 -9.11 29.33 7.87
CA VAL A 416 -8.38 29.09 6.63
C VAL A 416 -8.21 30.41 5.90
N LYS A 417 -6.96 30.87 5.78
CA LYS A 417 -6.62 32.06 5.00
C LYS A 417 -6.40 31.66 3.54
N GLY A 418 -7.38 31.94 2.69
CA GLY A 418 -7.24 31.85 1.24
C GLY A 418 -6.56 33.10 0.66
N ALA A 419 -6.26 33.06 -0.64
CA ALA A 419 -5.62 34.18 -1.35
C ALA A 419 -6.47 35.47 -1.39
N SER A 420 -7.77 35.40 -1.13
CA SER A 420 -8.69 36.56 -1.24
C SER A 420 -9.76 36.65 -0.14
N ALA A 421 -9.89 35.65 0.73
CA ALA A 421 -10.82 35.63 1.84
C ALA A 421 -10.31 34.70 2.94
N SER A 422 -10.64 34.99 4.19
CA SER A 422 -10.56 34.00 5.27
C SER A 422 -11.92 33.37 5.50
N ALA A 423 -11.93 32.06 5.69
CA ALA A 423 -13.11 31.29 6.03
C ALA A 423 -12.91 30.67 7.41
N GLN A 424 -13.91 30.78 8.27
CA GLN A 424 -13.94 30.06 9.54
C GLN A 424 -14.58 28.70 9.29
N ILE A 425 -13.81 27.64 9.51
CA ILE A 425 -14.27 26.26 9.37
C ILE A 425 -14.55 25.72 10.77
N PRO A 426 -15.79 25.31 11.09
CA PRO A 426 -16.08 24.61 12.34
C PRO A 426 -15.27 23.32 12.44
N MET A 427 -14.69 23.09 13.61
CA MET A 427 -13.85 21.92 13.88
C MET A 427 -14.24 21.29 15.21
N SER A 428 -14.20 19.98 15.25
CA SER A 428 -14.18 19.18 16.47
C SER A 428 -12.82 18.52 16.61
N TRP A 429 -12.27 18.56 17.83
CA TRP A 429 -11.04 17.88 18.19
C TRP A 429 -11.33 16.85 19.27
N ILE A 430 -10.96 15.59 19.03
CA ILE A 430 -11.07 14.51 20.01
C ILE A 430 -9.67 14.23 20.53
N TYR A 431 -9.45 14.56 21.79
CA TYR A 431 -8.18 14.35 22.49
C TYR A 431 -8.24 13.06 23.29
N TYR A 432 -7.23 12.22 23.13
CA TYR A 432 -6.99 11.08 24.00
C TYR A 432 -5.67 11.21 24.73
N LEU A 433 -5.68 10.95 26.03
CA LEU A 433 -4.49 10.70 26.83
C LEU A 433 -4.48 9.23 27.22
N VAL A 434 -3.47 8.47 26.76
CA VAL A 434 -3.30 7.07 27.14
C VAL A 434 -2.08 6.91 28.02
N VAL A 435 -2.27 6.33 29.20
CA VAL A 435 -1.21 6.09 30.20
C VAL A 435 -1.12 4.62 30.54
N ASN A 436 0.07 4.04 30.49
CA ASN A 436 0.30 2.67 30.95
C ASN A 436 0.62 2.62 32.46
N PRO A 437 0.58 1.44 33.10
CA PRO A 437 0.88 1.32 34.54
C PRO A 437 2.28 1.82 34.96
N GLN A 438 3.23 1.83 34.04
CA GLN A 438 4.59 2.33 34.26
C GLN A 438 4.73 3.85 34.07
N GLY A 439 3.63 4.56 33.81
CA GLY A 439 3.59 6.01 33.65
C GLY A 439 4.04 6.51 32.26
N ARG A 440 4.24 5.63 31.26
CA ARG A 440 4.46 6.08 29.87
C ARG A 440 3.15 6.57 29.28
N GLN A 441 3.22 7.67 28.54
CA GLN A 441 2.05 8.39 28.06
C GLN A 441 2.14 8.74 26.57
N PHE A 442 1.00 8.68 25.89
CA PHE A 442 0.82 9.19 24.53
C PHE A 442 -0.42 10.06 24.46
N SER A 443 -0.34 11.10 23.63
CA SER A 443 -1.49 11.92 23.23
C SER A 443 -1.89 11.57 21.80
N PHE A 444 -3.19 11.44 21.56
CA PHE A 444 -3.79 11.37 20.24
C PHE A 444 -4.73 12.55 20.07
N VAL A 445 -4.65 13.24 18.93
CA VAL A 445 -5.52 14.36 18.60
C VAL A 445 -6.13 14.11 17.24
N PHE A 446 -7.43 13.84 17.23
CA PHE A 446 -8.22 13.70 16.01
C PHE A 446 -8.82 15.05 15.64
N SER A 447 -8.53 15.56 14.46
CA SER A 447 -9.14 16.78 13.92
C SER A 447 -10.16 16.39 12.85
N ILE A 448 -11.40 16.88 12.99
CA ILE A 448 -12.51 16.50 12.11
C ILE A 448 -13.49 17.67 11.94
N GLU A 449 -14.04 17.83 10.74
CA GLU A 449 -15.17 18.72 10.51
C GLU A 449 -16.44 18.09 11.10
N PRO A 450 -17.30 18.83 11.83
CA PRO A 450 -18.46 18.26 12.51
C PRO A 450 -19.41 17.46 11.60
N THR A 451 -19.47 17.82 10.31
CA THR A 451 -20.28 17.14 9.29
C THR A 451 -19.78 15.72 8.96
N LEU A 452 -18.54 15.38 9.31
CA LEU A 452 -17.92 14.08 9.04
C LEU A 452 -17.86 13.19 10.30
N LEU A 453 -18.32 13.67 11.46
CA LEU A 453 -18.30 12.91 12.72
C LEU A 453 -19.03 11.56 12.62
N GLU A 454 -20.14 11.51 11.87
CA GLU A 454 -20.87 10.26 11.65
C GLU A 454 -20.06 9.23 10.85
N GLN A 455 -19.21 9.67 9.91
CA GLN A 455 -18.34 8.76 9.13
C GLN A 455 -17.16 8.23 9.96
N LEU A 456 -16.70 8.99 10.96
CA LEU A 456 -15.63 8.56 11.86
C LEU A 456 -16.06 7.35 12.71
N GLU A 457 -17.34 7.29 13.11
CA GLU A 457 -17.91 6.24 13.96
C GLU A 457 -17.02 5.98 15.20
N SER A 458 -16.56 4.75 15.42
CA SER A 458 -15.63 4.35 16.49
C SER A 458 -14.18 4.25 16.04
N LYS A 459 -13.84 4.64 14.81
CA LYS A 459 -12.51 4.38 14.21
C LYS A 459 -11.39 5.10 14.95
N ASP A 460 -11.67 6.22 15.61
CA ASP A 460 -10.73 6.90 16.50
C ASP A 460 -10.43 6.09 17.75
N LEU A 461 -11.48 5.62 18.44
CA LEU A 461 -11.35 4.82 19.65
C LEU A 461 -10.68 3.47 19.36
N ASP A 462 -11.05 2.81 18.26
CA ASP A 462 -10.45 1.53 17.83
C ASP A 462 -8.94 1.68 17.61
N LEU A 463 -8.50 2.79 17.00
CA LEU A 463 -7.09 3.11 16.81
C LEU A 463 -6.38 3.32 18.15
N VAL A 464 -6.97 4.12 19.05
CA VAL A 464 -6.38 4.42 20.38
C VAL A 464 -6.29 3.17 21.24
N GLN A 465 -7.34 2.36 21.30
CA GLN A 465 -7.36 1.13 22.09
C GLN A 465 -6.36 0.10 21.59
N SER A 466 -6.03 0.12 20.29
CA SER A 466 -5.02 -0.76 19.70
C SER A 466 -3.59 -0.54 20.20
N LEU A 467 -3.32 0.59 20.87
CA LEU A 467 -1.98 0.99 21.31
C LEU A 467 -1.32 -0.05 22.20
N ARG A 468 -0.17 -0.54 21.77
CA ARG A 468 0.74 -1.35 22.57
C ARG A 468 2.00 -0.56 22.88
N PHE A 469 2.37 -0.55 24.16
CA PHE A 469 3.65 -0.03 24.62
C PHE A 469 4.72 -1.10 24.42
N THR A 470 5.62 -0.88 23.48
CA THR A 470 6.78 -1.74 23.23
C THR A 470 8.05 -1.13 23.84
N GLN A 471 9.16 -1.88 23.84
CA GLN A 471 10.43 -1.36 24.33
C GLN A 471 10.96 -0.28 23.35
N PRO A 472 11.22 0.96 23.81
CA PRO A 472 11.80 1.97 22.94
C PRO A 472 13.22 1.58 22.52
N LEU A 473 13.59 1.86 21.28
CA LEU A 473 14.99 1.79 20.85
C LEU A 473 15.80 2.83 21.64
N SER A 474 16.94 2.40 22.20
CA SER A 474 17.86 3.34 22.84
C SER A 474 18.37 4.35 21.81
N PRO A 475 18.45 5.65 22.14
CA PRO A 475 19.03 6.62 21.22
C PRO A 475 20.47 6.22 20.91
N THR A 476 20.78 6.00 19.63
CA THR A 476 22.16 5.79 19.20
C THR A 476 22.99 7.01 19.61
N PRO A 477 24.07 6.86 20.39
CA PRO A 477 24.94 7.99 20.69
C PRO A 477 25.49 8.51 19.35
N ARG A 478 25.27 9.80 19.09
CA ARG A 478 25.76 10.49 17.90
C ARG A 478 27.28 10.63 17.93
#